data_AF-F7SBZ8-F1
#
_entry.id   AF-F7SBZ8-F1
#
_cell.length_a   1.000
_cell.length_b   1.000
_cell.length_c   1.000
_cell.angle_alpha   90.00
_cell.angle_beta   90.00
_cell.angle_gamma   90.00
#
_symmetry.space_group_name_H-M   'P 1'
#
loop_
_entity.id
_entity.type
_entity.pdbx_description
1 polymer ?
#
loop_
_entity_poly.entity_id
_entity_poly.type
_entity_poly.pdbx_seq_one_letter_code
_entity_poly.pdbx_strand_id
1 'polypeptide(L)'
;MNAQIWSWKHPNFIAVSATHGSAHLALYDNYIWKKYLSSFTGGKFSSNIWIEEPSAASSPASSFNDPKGVFSPHDNSIVVLQRRGAVFCACHNEVWELTMAVLKRGINPDKLSHEQLAAEFTNHLIPGVVLTPGIVGTIPQFELAGFQYAK
;
A
#
# COMPACT_ATOMS: atom_id res chain seq x y z
N MET A 1 -12.45 6.39 6.96
CA MET A 1 -12.93 5.84 5.67
C MET A 1 -14.31 5.19 5.79
N ASN A 2 -14.60 4.31 6.76
CA ASN A 2 -15.93 3.68 6.77
C ASN A 2 -17.02 4.43 7.54
N ALA A 3 -16.69 5.19 8.60
CA ALA A 3 -17.68 6.07 9.25
C ALA A 3 -18.38 7.02 8.25
N GLN A 4 -17.67 7.39 7.18
CA GLN A 4 -18.14 8.27 6.12
C GLN A 4 -19.14 7.60 5.18
N ILE A 5 -19.01 6.30 4.86
CA ILE A 5 -19.95 5.61 3.95
C ILE A 5 -21.35 5.52 4.54
N TRP A 6 -21.46 5.28 5.85
CA TRP A 6 -22.75 5.27 6.55
C TRP A 6 -23.32 6.68 6.71
N SER A 7 -22.48 7.64 7.06
CA SER A 7 -22.88 9.05 7.22
C SER A 7 -23.40 9.65 5.91
N TRP A 8 -22.74 9.35 4.80
CA TRP A 8 -23.13 9.87 3.48
C TRP A 8 -24.24 9.06 2.83
N LYS A 9 -24.54 7.84 3.31
CA LYS A 9 -25.45 6.88 2.68
C LYS A 9 -25.01 6.46 1.26
N HIS A 10 -23.70 6.32 1.06
CA HIS A 10 -23.11 5.81 -0.19
C HIS A 10 -22.53 4.41 0.06
N PRO A 11 -23.34 3.34 0.06
CA PRO A 11 -22.88 1.99 0.38
C PRO A 11 -21.87 1.44 -0.65
N ASN A 12 -21.85 2.02 -1.86
CA ASN A 12 -20.95 1.63 -2.96
C ASN A 12 -19.73 2.55 -3.07
N PHE A 13 -19.43 3.37 -2.06
CA PHE A 13 -18.24 4.21 -2.08
C PHE A 13 -16.97 3.36 -2.05
N ILE A 14 -16.09 3.58 -3.02
CA ILE A 14 -14.79 2.90 -3.12
C ILE A 14 -13.69 3.95 -3.06
N ALA A 15 -12.77 3.79 -2.12
CA ALA A 15 -11.54 4.56 -2.07
C ALA A 15 -10.42 3.78 -2.75
N VAL A 16 -9.75 4.40 -3.72
CA VAL A 16 -8.59 3.83 -4.39
C VAL A 16 -7.37 4.66 -4.03
N SER A 17 -6.38 4.03 -3.40
CA SER A 17 -5.08 4.64 -3.16
C SER A 17 -4.23 4.54 -4.42
N ALA A 18 -4.00 5.67 -5.07
CA ALA A 18 -2.98 5.81 -6.09
C ALA A 18 -1.59 5.95 -5.45
N THR A 19 -1.05 4.86 -4.92
CA THR A 19 0.17 4.87 -4.11
C THR A 19 1.42 5.03 -4.98
N HIS A 20 2.21 6.08 -4.75
CA HIS A 20 3.42 6.40 -5.51
C HIS A 20 4.52 7.03 -4.66
N GLY A 21 5.72 7.16 -5.23
CA GLY A 21 6.88 7.71 -4.54
C GLY A 21 7.21 6.91 -3.28
N SER A 22 7.64 7.58 -2.22
CA SER A 22 8.04 6.91 -0.98
C SER A 22 6.92 6.14 -0.28
N ALA A 23 5.64 6.46 -0.55
CA ALA A 23 4.52 5.70 -0.03
C ALA A 23 4.43 4.28 -0.63
N HIS A 24 4.99 4.06 -1.83
CA HIS A 24 5.00 2.75 -2.49
C HIS A 24 5.74 1.69 -1.68
N LEU A 25 6.73 2.10 -0.87
CA LEU A 25 7.45 1.20 0.05
C LEU A 25 6.54 0.46 1.02
N ALA A 26 5.40 1.06 1.39
CA ALA A 26 4.42 0.46 2.28
C ALA A 26 3.63 -0.68 1.63
N LEU A 27 3.71 -0.86 0.30
CA LEU A 27 3.00 -1.91 -0.42
C LEU A 27 3.76 -3.23 -0.51
N TYR A 28 4.99 -3.31 -0.01
CA TYR A 28 5.78 -4.54 -0.04
C TYR A 28 5.72 -5.32 1.27
N ASP A 29 5.77 -6.64 1.20
CA ASP A 29 5.75 -7.48 2.38
C ASP A 29 7.06 -7.43 3.19
N ASN A 30 7.08 -8.16 4.29
CA ASN A 30 8.25 -8.23 5.16
C ASN A 30 9.47 -8.92 4.53
N TYR A 31 9.30 -9.70 3.45
CA TYR A 31 10.43 -10.31 2.76
C TYR A 31 11.27 -9.22 2.07
N ILE A 32 10.65 -8.37 1.27
CA ILE A 32 11.32 -7.25 0.59
C ILE A 32 11.87 -6.23 1.61
N TRP A 33 11.14 -5.99 2.70
CA TRP A 33 11.62 -5.10 3.76
C TRP A 33 12.91 -5.58 4.41
N LYS A 34 12.95 -6.85 4.82
CA LYS A 34 14.13 -7.42 5.46
C LYS A 34 15.31 -7.51 4.50
N LYS A 35 15.05 -7.89 3.25
CA LYS A 35 16.08 -8.15 2.25
C LYS A 35 16.66 -6.89 1.63
N TYR A 36 15.84 -5.86 1.43
CA TYR A 36 16.23 -4.65 0.69
C TYR A 36 15.90 -3.35 1.43
N LEU A 37 14.63 -3.14 1.80
CA LEU A 37 14.16 -1.79 2.14
C LEU A 37 14.63 -1.30 3.51
N SER A 38 14.92 -2.19 4.45
CA SER A 38 15.53 -1.80 5.71
C SER A 38 16.87 -1.13 5.49
N SER A 39 17.76 -1.73 4.69
CA SER A 39 19.04 -1.10 4.32
C SER A 39 18.83 0.16 3.46
N PHE A 40 17.91 0.10 2.49
CA PHE A 40 17.61 1.25 1.61
C PHE A 40 17.10 2.47 2.38
N THR A 41 16.39 2.28 3.49
CA THR A 41 15.86 3.37 4.33
C THR A 41 16.80 3.74 5.50
N GLY A 42 18.04 3.24 5.50
CA GLY A 42 19.02 3.54 6.53
C GLY A 42 18.76 2.82 7.87
N GLY A 43 18.01 1.72 7.85
CA GLY A 43 17.73 0.89 9.01
C GLY A 43 16.65 1.45 9.95
N LYS A 44 15.97 2.54 9.57
CA LYS A 44 14.92 3.16 10.40
C LYS A 44 13.78 2.19 10.72
N PHE A 45 13.43 1.36 9.74
CA PHE A 45 12.45 0.29 9.90
C PHE A 45 13.08 -1.04 9.48
N SER A 46 12.85 -2.09 10.26
CA SER A 46 13.31 -3.46 9.98
C SER A 46 12.24 -4.30 9.27
N SER A 47 11.00 -3.81 9.24
CA SER A 47 9.81 -4.45 8.69
C SER A 47 8.84 -3.41 8.14
N ASN A 48 7.83 -3.89 7.40
CA ASN A 48 6.69 -3.07 7.03
C ASN A 48 5.76 -2.92 8.23
N ILE A 49 5.81 -1.77 8.91
CA ILE A 49 4.91 -1.50 10.04
C ILE A 49 3.47 -1.17 9.58
N TRP A 50 3.27 -0.83 8.31
CA TRP A 50 1.95 -0.45 7.78
C TRP A 50 1.04 -1.63 7.48
N ILE A 51 1.55 -2.86 7.54
CA ILE A 51 0.74 -4.09 7.44
C ILE A 51 0.42 -4.71 8.80
N GLU A 52 1.00 -4.20 9.88
CA GLU A 52 0.72 -4.71 11.23
C GLU A 52 -0.71 -4.34 11.63
N GLU A 53 -1.43 -5.31 12.21
CA GLU A 53 -2.79 -5.09 12.70
C GLU A 53 -2.75 -4.55 14.13
N PRO A 54 -3.18 -3.30 14.36
CA PRO A 54 -3.25 -2.76 15.71
C PRO A 54 -4.39 -3.42 16.50
N SER A 55 -4.39 -3.25 17.83
CA SER A 55 -5.41 -3.84 18.71
C SER A 55 -6.85 -3.51 18.30
N ALA A 56 -7.06 -2.30 17.78
CA ALA A 56 -8.35 -1.82 17.27
C ALA A 56 -8.91 -2.69 16.12
N ALA A 57 -8.06 -3.38 15.35
CA ALA A 57 -8.44 -4.25 14.23
C ALA A 57 -9.31 -5.44 14.66
N SER A 58 -9.22 -5.84 15.93
CA SER A 58 -10.02 -6.93 16.51
C SER A 58 -11.39 -6.47 17.03
N SER A 59 -11.69 -5.16 16.97
CA SER A 59 -12.98 -4.65 17.45
C SER A 59 -14.11 -5.07 16.51
N PRO A 60 -15.30 -5.40 17.03
CA PRO A 60 -16.43 -5.75 16.18
C PRO A 60 -16.87 -4.54 15.35
N ALA A 61 -17.24 -4.76 14.08
CA ALA A 61 -17.72 -3.71 13.19
C ALA A 61 -19.00 -3.02 13.70
N SER A 62 -19.78 -3.68 14.57
CA SER A 62 -20.93 -3.07 15.24
C SER A 62 -20.56 -1.92 16.19
N SER A 63 -19.30 -1.82 16.63
CA SER A 63 -18.79 -0.75 17.48
C SER A 63 -18.33 0.46 16.66
N PHE A 64 -19.08 0.84 15.63
CA PHE A 64 -18.63 1.85 14.65
C PHE A 64 -18.52 3.29 15.19
N ASN A 65 -19.07 3.55 16.37
CA ASN A 65 -18.94 4.81 17.08
C ASN A 65 -17.83 4.80 18.15
N ASP A 66 -17.13 3.67 18.35
CA ASP A 66 -16.05 3.58 19.33
C ASP A 66 -14.82 4.35 18.81
N PRO A 67 -14.33 5.39 19.52
CA PRO A 67 -13.15 6.14 19.12
C PRO A 67 -11.86 5.31 19.13
N LYS A 68 -11.87 4.08 19.67
CA LYS A 68 -10.77 3.11 19.64
C LYS A 68 -11.09 1.86 18.83
N GLY A 69 -12.24 1.82 18.15
CA GLY A 69 -12.69 0.67 17.39
C GLY A 69 -12.08 0.56 15.98
N VAL A 70 -12.54 -0.43 15.23
CA VAL A 70 -12.09 -0.79 13.87
C VAL A 70 -12.47 0.22 12.79
N PHE A 71 -13.00 1.40 13.12
CA PHE A 71 -13.16 2.51 12.17
C PHE A 71 -12.53 3.80 12.68
N SER A 72 -11.79 3.72 13.79
CA SER A 72 -11.09 4.84 14.40
C SER A 72 -9.80 5.21 13.64
N PRO A 73 -9.25 6.40 13.89
CA PRO A 73 -7.93 6.80 13.38
C PRO A 73 -6.77 5.98 13.92
N HIS A 74 -6.97 5.16 14.96
CA HIS A 74 -5.93 4.31 15.54
C HIS A 74 -5.67 3.03 14.74
N ASP A 75 -6.47 2.81 13.69
CA ASP A 75 -6.46 1.57 12.94
C ASP A 75 -6.41 1.88 11.44
N ASN A 76 -5.23 2.27 10.97
CA ASN A 76 -5.00 2.72 9.60
C ASN A 76 -3.93 1.87 8.88
N SER A 77 -3.73 0.63 9.32
CA SER A 77 -2.88 -0.30 8.58
C SER A 77 -3.51 -0.63 7.22
N ILE A 78 -2.68 -0.91 6.22
CA ILE A 78 -3.17 -1.19 4.86
C ILE A 78 -4.09 -2.41 4.86
N VAL A 79 -3.73 -3.45 5.61
CA VAL A 79 -4.54 -4.68 5.74
C VAL A 79 -5.94 -4.35 6.25
N VAL A 80 -6.05 -3.49 7.26
CA VAL A 80 -7.36 -3.12 7.80
C VAL A 80 -8.11 -2.19 6.85
N LEU A 81 -7.43 -1.25 6.21
CA LEU A 81 -8.05 -0.39 5.19
C LEU A 81 -8.57 -1.21 3.99
N GLN A 82 -7.89 -2.28 3.59
CA GLN A 82 -8.38 -3.21 2.57
C GLN A 82 -9.63 -3.98 3.04
N ARG A 83 -9.66 -4.48 4.28
CA ARG A 83 -10.87 -5.11 4.87
C ARG A 83 -12.06 -4.15 4.94
N ARG A 84 -11.76 -2.87 5.05
CA ARG A 84 -12.75 -1.78 5.02
C ARG A 84 -13.23 -1.43 3.62
N GLY A 85 -12.62 -1.97 2.57
CA GLY A 85 -13.03 -1.77 1.17
C GLY A 85 -12.15 -0.82 0.37
N ALA A 86 -11.02 -0.33 0.91
CA ALA A 86 -10.06 0.41 0.10
C ALA A 86 -9.25 -0.50 -0.80
N VAL A 87 -8.99 -0.03 -2.01
CA VAL A 87 -8.11 -0.68 -2.98
C VAL A 87 -6.81 0.09 -3.01
N PHE A 88 -5.67 -0.61 -2.93
CA PHE A 88 -4.35 0.00 -3.06
C PHE A 88 -3.77 -0.36 -4.42
N CYS A 89 -3.34 0.65 -5.17
CA CYS A 89 -2.74 0.47 -6.48
C CYS A 89 -1.23 0.74 -6.43
N ALA A 90 -0.45 -0.25 -6.85
CA ALA A 90 0.98 -0.12 -7.07
C ALA A 90 1.28 0.35 -8.49
N CYS A 91 2.26 1.23 -8.64
CA CYS A 91 2.77 1.66 -9.94
C CYS A 91 3.86 0.69 -10.45
N HIS A 92 3.71 0.12 -11.65
CA HIS A 92 4.75 -0.70 -12.27
C HIS A 92 6.05 0.08 -12.52
N ASN A 93 5.97 1.30 -13.05
CA ASN A 93 7.16 2.14 -13.26
C ASN A 93 7.91 2.40 -11.94
N GLU A 94 7.20 2.61 -10.83
CA GLU A 94 7.83 2.80 -9.53
C GLU A 94 8.56 1.54 -9.05
N VAL A 95 8.06 0.34 -9.35
CA VAL A 95 8.80 -0.91 -9.07
C VAL A 95 10.16 -0.89 -9.77
N TRP A 96 10.19 -0.51 -11.06
CA TRP A 96 11.43 -0.42 -11.82
C TRP A 96 12.36 0.67 -11.31
N GLU A 97 11.84 1.86 -11.01
CA GLU A 97 12.62 2.99 -10.50
C GLU A 97 13.20 2.70 -9.11
N LEU A 98 12.40 2.12 -8.22
CA LEU A 98 12.84 1.72 -6.88
C LEU A 98 13.93 0.65 -6.96
N THR A 99 13.74 -0.39 -7.77
CA THR A 99 14.74 -1.46 -7.92
C THR A 99 16.02 -0.96 -8.57
N MET A 100 15.93 -0.01 -9.51
CA MET A 100 17.10 0.69 -10.06
C MET A 100 17.85 1.45 -8.95
N ALA A 101 17.13 2.16 -8.09
CA ALA A 101 17.73 2.89 -6.96
C ALA A 101 18.36 1.96 -5.92
N VAL A 102 17.73 0.83 -5.63
CA VAL A 102 18.24 -0.24 -4.75
C VAL A 102 19.56 -0.80 -5.30
N LEU A 103 19.60 -1.14 -6.60
CA LEU A 103 20.82 -1.59 -7.28
C LEU A 103 21.93 -0.54 -7.28
N LYS A 104 21.60 0.72 -7.56
CA LYS A 104 22.55 1.84 -7.55
C LYS A 104 23.22 2.03 -6.18
N ARG A 105 22.55 1.64 -5.09
CA ARG A 105 23.12 1.63 -3.74
C ARG A 105 23.90 0.37 -3.39
N GLY A 106 24.05 -0.56 -4.33
CA GLY A 106 24.76 -1.83 -4.12
C GLY A 106 23.99 -2.83 -3.25
N ILE A 107 22.69 -2.61 -3.03
CA ILE A 107 21.85 -3.50 -2.21
C ILE A 107 21.32 -4.61 -3.10
N ASN A 108 22.13 -5.65 -3.33
CA ASN A 108 21.78 -6.78 -4.17
C ASN A 108 22.42 -8.07 -3.64
N PRO A 109 21.93 -8.61 -2.50
CA PRO A 109 22.54 -9.76 -1.84
C PRO A 109 22.63 -10.99 -2.75
N ASP A 110 21.65 -11.16 -3.64
CA ASP A 110 21.52 -12.33 -4.53
C ASP A 110 22.10 -12.09 -5.92
N LYS A 111 22.71 -10.92 -6.17
CA LYS A 111 23.32 -10.54 -7.47
C LYS A 111 22.36 -10.67 -8.66
N LEU A 112 21.08 -10.34 -8.44
CA LEU A 112 20.04 -10.37 -9.46
C LEU A 112 20.29 -9.31 -10.54
N SER A 113 19.87 -9.60 -11.78
CA SER A 113 19.69 -8.56 -12.79
C SER A 113 18.59 -7.57 -12.37
N HIS A 114 18.48 -6.43 -13.04
CA HIS A 114 17.42 -5.47 -12.73
C HIS A 114 16.03 -6.06 -12.97
N GLU A 115 15.86 -6.81 -14.05
CA GLU A 115 14.61 -7.47 -14.41
C GLU A 115 14.21 -8.51 -13.36
N GLN A 116 15.18 -9.31 -12.89
CA GLN A 116 14.95 -10.31 -11.84
C GLN A 116 14.57 -9.64 -10.50
N LEU A 117 15.24 -8.54 -10.16
CA LEU A 117 14.92 -7.79 -8.95
C LEU A 117 13.53 -7.12 -9.03
N ALA A 118 13.18 -6.54 -10.18
CA ALA A 118 11.86 -5.96 -10.42
C ALA A 118 10.75 -7.02 -10.36
N ALA A 119 11.00 -8.22 -10.91
CA ALA A 119 10.08 -9.35 -10.80
C ALA A 119 9.90 -9.80 -9.34
N GLU A 120 10.98 -9.87 -8.56
CA GLU A 120 10.91 -10.22 -7.14
C GLU A 120 10.10 -9.18 -6.34
N PHE A 121 10.39 -7.89 -6.51
CA PHE A 121 9.61 -6.82 -5.88
C PHE A 121 8.13 -6.91 -6.26
N THR A 122 7.83 -7.13 -7.54
CA THR A 122 6.44 -7.29 -8.03
C THR A 122 5.73 -8.47 -7.34
N ASN A 123 6.39 -9.61 -7.20
CA ASN A 123 5.82 -10.81 -6.59
C ASN A 123 5.61 -10.68 -5.08
N HIS A 124 6.24 -9.69 -4.45
CA HIS A 124 6.17 -9.43 -3.02
C HIS A 124 5.42 -8.13 -2.67
N LEU A 125 4.57 -7.67 -3.58
CA LEU A 125 3.48 -6.77 -3.21
C LEU A 125 2.54 -7.48 -2.23
N ILE A 126 2.04 -6.75 -1.23
CA ILE A 126 1.16 -7.32 -0.21
C ILE A 126 -0.16 -7.79 -0.85
N PRO A 127 -0.80 -8.84 -0.31
CA PRO A 127 -2.06 -9.36 -0.84
C PRO A 127 -3.12 -8.26 -1.02
N GLY A 128 -3.85 -8.32 -2.15
CA GLY A 128 -4.91 -7.37 -2.47
C GLY A 128 -4.46 -6.03 -3.05
N VAL A 129 -3.15 -5.78 -3.18
CA VAL A 129 -2.64 -4.66 -3.99
C VAL A 129 -2.82 -4.97 -5.47
N VAL A 130 -3.32 -3.99 -6.22
CA VAL A 130 -3.48 -4.06 -7.68
C VAL A 130 -2.28 -3.39 -8.34
N LEU A 131 -1.50 -4.14 -9.10
CA LEU A 131 -0.44 -3.56 -9.93
C LEU A 131 -1.04 -2.89 -11.16
N THR A 132 -0.70 -1.62 -11.39
CA THR A 132 -1.11 -0.85 -12.57
C THR A 132 0.10 -0.57 -13.45
N PRO A 133 -0.08 -0.38 -14.78
CA PRO A 133 1.03 -0.09 -15.70
C PRO A 133 1.83 1.18 -15.34
N GLY A 134 1.19 2.12 -14.65
CA GLY A 134 1.81 3.34 -14.18
C GLY A 134 0.76 4.23 -13.55
N ILE A 135 0.95 4.67 -12.30
CA ILE A 135 -0.16 5.26 -11.55
C ILE A 135 -0.60 6.61 -12.11
N VAL A 136 0.33 7.41 -12.64
CA VAL A 136 0.03 8.74 -13.21
C VAL A 136 -0.86 8.62 -14.44
N GLY A 137 -0.65 7.59 -15.27
CA GLY A 137 -1.53 7.28 -16.39
C GLY A 137 -2.82 6.57 -15.98
N THR A 138 -2.84 5.90 -14.82
CA THR A 138 -4.02 5.19 -14.29
C THR A 138 -5.02 6.17 -13.67
N ILE A 139 -4.57 7.24 -13.01
CA ILE A 139 -5.47 8.24 -12.38
C ILE A 139 -6.49 8.81 -13.39
N PRO A 140 -6.09 9.28 -14.59
CA PRO A 140 -7.06 9.71 -15.61
C PRO A 140 -8.05 8.64 -16.04
N GLN A 141 -7.65 7.36 -16.05
CA GLN A 141 -8.57 6.26 -16.36
C GLN A 141 -9.61 6.06 -15.25
N PHE A 142 -9.22 6.25 -13.99
CA PHE A 142 -10.18 6.29 -12.88
C PHE A 142 -11.13 7.47 -13.02
N GLU A 143 -10.64 8.67 -13.35
CA GLU A 143 -11.50 9.85 -13.55
C GLU A 143 -12.51 9.62 -14.69
N LEU A 144 -12.07 9.04 -15.82
CA LEU A 144 -12.95 8.65 -16.93
C LEU A 144 -13.99 7.59 -16.53
N ALA A 145 -13.66 6.74 -15.55
CA ALA A 145 -14.58 5.77 -14.96
C ALA A 145 -15.49 6.38 -13.87
N GLY A 146 -15.42 7.70 -13.63
CA GLY A 146 -16.27 8.44 -12.71
C GLY A 146 -15.70 8.61 -11.30
N PHE A 147 -14.46 8.22 -11.05
CA PHE A 147 -13.79 8.50 -9.77
C PHE A 147 -13.46 9.99 -9.66
N GLN A 148 -13.40 10.48 -8.42
CA GLN A 148 -12.97 11.84 -8.11
C GLN A 148 -11.59 11.78 -7.47
N TYR A 149 -10.67 12.60 -7.96
CA TYR A 149 -9.31 12.67 -7.41
C TYR A 149 -9.26 13.55 -6.15
N ALA A 150 -8.59 13.05 -5.11
CA ALA A 150 -8.30 13.77 -3.87
C ALA A 150 -6.81 13.59 -3.52
N LYS A 151 -6.11 14.68 -3.18
CA LYS A 151 -4.67 14.70 -2.86
C LYS A 151 -4.43 15.20 -1.44
#